data_AF-A0A954QFN8-F1
#
_entry.id   AF-A0A954QFN8-F1
#
_cell.length_a   1.000
_cell.length_b   1.000
_cell.length_c   1.000
_cell.angle_alpha   90.00
_cell.angle_beta   90.00
_cell.angle_gamma   90.00
#
_symmetry.space_group_name_H-M   'P 1'
#
loop_
_entity.id
_entity.type
_entity.pdbx_description
1 polymer ?
#
loop_
_entity_poly.entity_id
_entity_poly.type
_entity_poly.pdbx_seq_one_letter_code
_entity_poly.pdbx_strand_id
1 'polypeptide(L)'
;IQRTFGASTLREGQKGVLIAGVFKVLAPIILVLPGIIAFHLYADREGFKADHAYGTLVSQVLPPALTGFFAAVMVGAILSSFNSALNSTATLFSLGVYQHLVKHDQADEKKVINNGKLVGALVAILAMFMAPLLDQMDSIFGHLQKMNGLYFIPIFSIVLAGFLFKRASAVGANIALIAGC
;
A
#
# COMPACT_ATOMS: atom_id res chain seq x y z
N ILE A 1 -6.35 5.28 -7.10
CA ILE A 1 -7.14 4.72 -8.24
C ILE A 1 -8.64 4.74 -7.91
N GLN A 2 -9.14 3.99 -6.92
CA GLN A 2 -10.58 4.04 -6.56
C GLN A 2 -11.10 5.46 -6.25
N ARG A 3 -10.32 6.27 -5.52
CA ARG A 3 -10.63 7.70 -5.26
C ARG A 3 -10.69 8.57 -6.53
N THR A 4 -9.97 8.19 -7.59
CA THR A 4 -10.01 8.89 -8.88
C THR A 4 -11.29 8.56 -9.64
N PHE A 5 -11.76 7.31 -9.54
CA PHE A 5 -13.00 6.87 -10.17
C PHE A 5 -14.26 7.37 -9.44
N GLY A 6 -14.14 7.74 -8.16
CA GLY A 6 -15.18 8.43 -7.41
C GLY A 6 -15.22 9.95 -7.62
N ALA A 7 -14.42 10.51 -8.52
CA ALA A 7 -14.44 11.94 -8.80
C ALA A 7 -15.73 12.33 -9.56
N SER A 8 -16.19 13.56 -9.35
CA SER A 8 -17.42 14.09 -9.96
C SER A 8 -17.39 14.09 -11.49
N THR A 9 -16.21 14.22 -12.10
CA THR A 9 -16.00 14.10 -13.53
C THR A 9 -14.64 13.48 -13.85
N LEU A 10 -14.50 12.90 -15.04
CA LEU A 10 -13.23 12.38 -15.54
C LEU A 10 -12.13 13.45 -15.55
N ARG A 11 -12.49 14.69 -15.93
CA ARG A 11 -11.56 15.82 -15.99
C ARG A 11 -11.00 16.16 -14.61
N GLU A 12 -11.84 16.18 -13.58
CA GLU A 12 -11.40 16.42 -12.20
C GLU A 12 -10.58 15.26 -11.65
N GLY A 13 -10.95 14.02 -11.99
CA GLY A 13 -10.15 12.83 -11.66
C GLY A 13 -8.73 12.90 -12.27
N GLN A 14 -8.62 13.27 -13.55
CA GLN A 14 -7.34 13.42 -14.23
C GLN A 14 -6.48 14.54 -13.63
N LYS A 15 -7.06 15.72 -13.35
CA LYS A 15 -6.35 16.80 -12.65
C LYS A 15 -5.81 16.35 -11.30
N GLY A 16 -6.64 15.67 -10.50
CA GLY A 16 -6.24 15.15 -9.20
C GLY A 16 -5.08 14.15 -9.29
N VAL A 17 -5.10 13.26 -10.29
CA VAL A 17 -4.00 12.32 -10.52
C VAL A 17 -2.73 13.03 -10.97
N LEU A 18 -2.83 14.03 -11.85
CA LEU A 18 -1.67 14.81 -12.29
C LEU A 18 -1.02 15.56 -11.13
N ILE A 19 -1.81 16.23 -10.29
CA ILE A 19 -1.32 16.91 -9.09
C ILE A 19 -0.65 15.92 -8.13
N ALA A 20 -1.27 14.76 -7.89
CA ALA A 20 -0.67 13.71 -7.08
C ALA A 20 0.64 13.17 -7.68
N GLY A 21 0.73 13.08 -9.01
CA GLY A 21 1.94 12.73 -9.74
C GLY A 21 3.07 13.72 -9.51
N VAL A 22 2.78 15.03 -9.59
CA VAL A 22 3.76 16.09 -9.31
C VAL A 22 4.32 15.96 -7.90
N PHE A 23 3.46 15.80 -6.88
CA PHE A 23 3.93 15.60 -5.51
C PHE A 23 4.73 14.30 -5.31
N LYS A 24 4.40 13.23 -6.05
CA LYS A 24 5.18 11.98 -6.02
C LYS A 24 6.60 12.15 -6.54
N VAL A 25 6.86 13.07 -7.47
CA VAL A 25 8.23 13.34 -7.96
C VAL A 25 9.10 13.95 -6.86
N LEU A 26 8.52 14.67 -5.90
CA LEU A 26 9.23 15.22 -4.75
C LEU A 26 9.52 14.16 -3.67
N ALA A 27 8.79 13.05 -3.66
CA ALA A 27 8.88 12.04 -2.60
C ALA A 27 10.30 11.45 -2.43
N PRO A 28 11.07 11.12 -3.49
CA PRO A 28 12.45 10.66 -3.32
C PRO A 28 13.35 11.70 -2.66
N ILE A 29 13.18 12.98 -2.99
CA ILE A 29 13.98 14.06 -2.37
C ILE A 29 13.66 14.16 -0.89
N ILE A 30 12.38 14.10 -0.53
CA ILE A 30 11.93 14.22 0.86
C ILE A 30 12.27 12.98 1.68
N LEU A 31 12.24 11.77 1.09
CA LEU A 31 12.38 10.51 1.83
C LEU A 31 13.78 9.89 1.75
N VAL A 32 14.42 9.91 0.58
CA VAL A 32 15.70 9.22 0.35
C VAL A 32 16.87 10.08 0.81
N LEU A 33 16.84 11.38 0.52
CA LEU A 33 17.96 12.28 0.86
C LEU A 33 18.23 12.30 2.37
N PRO A 34 17.23 12.46 3.27
CA PRO A 34 17.48 12.38 4.70
C PRO A 34 18.00 10.99 5.13
N GLY A 35 17.57 9.91 4.48
CA GLY A 35 18.10 8.57 4.72
C GLY A 35 19.59 8.45 4.40
N ILE A 36 20.04 9.04 3.29
CA ILE A 36 21.47 9.05 2.91
C ILE A 36 22.31 9.88 3.89
N ILE A 37 21.80 11.04 4.32
CA ILE A 37 22.45 11.87 5.34
C ILE A 37 22.57 11.11 6.64
N ALA A 38 21.47 10.48 7.09
CA ALA A 38 21.44 9.68 8.31
C ALA A 38 22.44 8.52 8.26
N PHE A 39 22.55 7.85 7.11
CA PHE A 39 23.55 6.80 6.89
C PHE A 39 24.97 7.34 7.07
N HIS A 40 25.33 8.45 6.43
CA HIS A 40 26.67 9.03 6.57
C HIS A 40 27.01 9.49 8.00
N LEU A 41 26.00 9.92 8.78
CA LEU A 41 26.22 10.43 10.14
C LEU A 41 26.19 9.33 11.21
N TYR A 42 25.46 8.24 10.98
CA TYR A 42 25.11 7.28 12.03
C TYR A 42 25.38 5.81 11.69
N ALA A 43 25.89 5.49 10.49
CA ALA A 43 26.14 4.11 10.08
C ALA A 43 27.13 3.36 10.98
N ASP A 44 28.11 4.06 11.56
CA ASP A 44 29.13 3.45 12.43
C ASP A 44 28.63 3.18 13.86
N ARG A 45 27.38 3.55 14.19
CA ARG A 45 26.80 3.28 15.51
C ARG A 45 26.29 1.84 15.59
N GLU A 46 26.64 1.14 16.67
CA GLU A 46 26.08 -0.18 16.96
C GLU A 46 24.54 -0.13 17.00
N GLY A 47 23.90 -1.06 16.28
CA GLY A 47 22.44 -1.16 16.22
C GLY A 47 21.74 -0.23 15.24
N PHE A 48 22.47 0.46 14.35
CA PHE A 48 21.87 1.25 13.28
C PHE A 48 21.13 0.36 12.26
N LYS A 49 19.80 0.44 12.22
CA LYS A 49 18.97 -0.15 11.16
C LYS A 49 18.58 0.92 10.15
N ALA A 50 18.61 0.56 8.86
CA ALA A 50 18.24 1.46 7.76
C ALA A 50 16.81 2.05 7.92
N ASP A 51 15.87 1.25 8.43
CA ASP A 51 14.48 1.66 8.63
C ASP A 51 14.31 2.70 9.77
N HIS A 52 15.28 2.85 10.67
CA HIS A 52 15.29 3.86 11.73
C HIS A 52 15.99 5.17 11.33
N ALA A 53 16.72 5.17 10.20
CA ALA A 53 17.59 6.27 9.78
C ALA A 53 16.87 7.62 9.75
N TYR A 54 15.67 7.67 9.15
CA TYR A 54 14.89 8.91 9.03
C TYR A 54 14.46 9.45 10.40
N GLY A 55 13.93 8.58 11.26
CA GLY A 55 13.46 8.97 12.59
C GLY A 55 14.60 9.45 13.49
N THR A 56 15.75 8.77 13.44
CA THR A 56 16.95 9.17 14.18
C THR A 56 17.49 10.52 13.71
N LEU A 57 17.51 10.79 12.41
CA LEU A 57 17.94 12.09 11.91
C LEU A 57 17.02 13.22 12.36
N VAL A 58 15.70 13.02 12.26
CA VAL A 58 14.73 14.04 12.67
C VAL A 58 14.83 14.35 14.17
N SER A 59 14.98 13.33 15.02
CA SER A 59 15.07 13.54 16.47
C SER A 59 16.34 14.27 16.91
N GLN A 60 17.42 14.16 16.14
CA GLN A 60 18.71 14.81 16.42
C GLN A 60 18.78 16.24 15.84
N VAL A 61 18.09 16.51 14.73
CA VAL A 61 18.15 17.80 14.02
C VAL A 61 17.07 18.77 14.48
N LEU A 62 15.86 18.29 14.79
CA LEU A 62 14.74 19.15 15.13
C LEU A 62 14.65 19.45 16.64
N PRO A 63 14.19 20.66 17.03
CA PRO A 63 13.82 20.98 18.41
C PRO A 63 12.72 20.05 18.93
N PRO A 64 12.63 19.82 20.26
CA PRO A 64 11.68 18.87 20.85
C PRO A 64 10.22 19.05 20.41
N ALA A 65 9.77 20.30 20.29
CA ALA A 65 8.41 20.61 19.84
C ALA A 65 8.14 20.14 18.39
N LEU A 66 9.10 20.31 17.49
CA LEU A 66 8.97 19.90 16.09
C LEU A 66 9.17 18.39 15.92
N THR A 67 10.00 17.76 16.74
CA THR A 67 10.12 16.30 16.79
C THR A 67 8.82 15.64 17.23
N GLY A 68 8.15 16.19 18.27
CA GLY A 68 6.83 15.73 18.70
C GLY A 68 5.76 15.93 17.63
N PHE A 69 5.76 17.08 16.96
CA PHE A 69 4.87 17.34 15.82
C PHE A 69 5.10 16.33 14.69
N PHE A 70 6.35 16.07 14.33
CA PHE A 70 6.71 15.09 13.31
C PHE A 70 6.21 13.69 13.67
N ALA A 71 6.42 13.25 14.91
CA ALA A 71 5.93 11.96 15.39
C ALA A 71 4.38 11.86 15.27
N ALA A 72 3.66 12.92 15.63
CA ALA A 72 2.20 12.97 15.47
C ALA A 72 1.76 12.88 14.01
N VAL A 73 2.43 13.60 13.10
CA VAL A 73 2.17 13.54 11.66
C VAL A 73 2.42 12.13 11.11
N MET A 74 3.51 11.48 11.51
CA MET A 74 3.83 10.11 11.09
C MET A 74 2.77 9.10 11.54
N VAL A 75 2.35 9.16 12.80
CA VAL A 75 1.28 8.29 13.31
C VAL A 75 -0.02 8.52 12.54
N GLY A 76 -0.39 9.78 12.30
CA GLY A 76 -1.57 10.14 11.51
C GLY A 76 -1.50 9.61 10.08
N ALA A 77 -0.35 9.73 9.41
CA ALA A 77 -0.12 9.23 8.06
C ALA A 77 -0.19 7.70 7.98
N ILE A 78 0.39 7.00 8.96
CA ILE A 78 0.34 5.53 9.08
C ILE A 78 -1.10 5.07 9.27
N LEU A 79 -1.83 5.65 10.23
CA LEU A 79 -3.23 5.31 10.50
C LEU A 79 -4.12 5.58 9.29
N SER A 80 -3.92 6.71 8.59
CA SER A 80 -4.66 7.04 7.37
C SER A 80 -4.44 6.00 6.27
N SER A 81 -3.18 5.59 6.05
CA SER A 81 -2.82 4.59 5.05
C SER A 81 -3.37 3.20 5.41
N PHE A 82 -3.26 2.81 6.68
CA PHE A 82 -3.77 1.55 7.20
C PHE A 82 -5.30 1.46 7.07
N ASN A 83 -6.02 2.52 7.47
CA ASN A 83 -7.48 2.60 7.31
C ASN A 83 -7.89 2.53 5.84
N SER A 84 -7.16 3.17 4.93
CA SER A 84 -7.42 3.09 3.50
C SER A 84 -7.23 1.66 2.96
N ALA A 85 -6.20 0.94 3.44
CA ALA A 85 -5.96 -0.45 3.05
C ALA A 85 -7.07 -1.38 3.57
N LEU A 86 -7.41 -1.29 4.86
CA LEU A 86 -8.49 -2.09 5.46
C LEU A 86 -9.85 -1.86 4.77
N ASN A 87 -10.18 -0.60 4.47
CA ASN A 87 -11.44 -0.28 3.78
C ASN A 87 -11.47 -0.87 2.35
N SER A 88 -10.34 -0.81 1.64
CA SER A 88 -10.23 -1.38 0.30
C SER A 88 -10.38 -2.90 0.34
N THR A 89 -9.73 -3.58 1.29
CA THR A 89 -9.85 -5.04 1.50
C THR A 89 -11.26 -5.44 1.88
N ALA A 90 -11.88 -4.72 2.83
CA ALA A 90 -13.25 -4.98 3.27
C ALA A 90 -14.25 -4.85 2.11
N THR A 91 -14.07 -3.82 1.27
CA THR A 91 -14.92 -3.58 0.08
C THR A 91 -14.70 -4.64 -1.00
N LEU A 92 -13.45 -4.99 -1.29
CA LEU A 92 -13.11 -6.05 -2.25
C LEU A 92 -13.69 -7.40 -1.82
N PHE A 93 -13.63 -7.72 -0.52
CA PHE A 93 -14.23 -8.94 0.00
C PHE A 93 -15.76 -8.90 -0.03
N SER A 94 -16.38 -7.82 0.47
CA SER A 94 -17.83 -7.74 0.59
C SER A 94 -18.53 -7.76 -0.78
N LEU A 95 -18.07 -6.92 -1.72
CA LEU A 95 -18.67 -6.80 -3.05
C LEU A 95 -18.13 -7.87 -4.02
N GLY A 96 -16.83 -8.14 -3.98
CA GLY A 96 -16.18 -9.02 -4.96
C GLY A 96 -16.34 -10.52 -4.63
N VAL A 97 -16.41 -10.89 -3.35
CA VAL A 97 -16.45 -12.29 -2.93
C VAL A 97 -17.80 -12.63 -2.31
N TYR A 98 -18.17 -11.94 -1.23
CA TYR A 98 -19.35 -12.31 -0.45
C TYR A 98 -20.66 -12.13 -1.23
N GLN A 99 -20.87 -10.97 -1.88
CA GLN A 99 -22.06 -10.72 -2.69
C GLN A 99 -22.16 -11.67 -3.90
N HIS A 100 -21.03 -12.02 -4.51
CA HIS A 100 -20.99 -12.95 -5.63
C HIS A 100 -21.31 -14.40 -5.20
N LEU A 101 -20.82 -14.83 -4.03
CA LEU A 101 -21.03 -16.18 -3.48
C LEU A 101 -22.46 -16.39 -2.94
N VAL A 102 -23.10 -15.36 -2.39
CA VAL A 102 -24.41 -15.47 -1.72
C VAL A 102 -25.62 -15.44 -2.69
N LYS A 103 -25.36 -15.35 -4.01
CA LYS A 103 -26.34 -15.14 -5.10
C LYS A 103 -27.00 -13.76 -5.05
N HIS A 104 -26.97 -13.13 -6.22
CA HIS A 104 -26.97 -11.68 -6.47
C HIS A 104 -28.19 -10.86 -6.00
N ASP A 105 -29.28 -11.50 -5.57
CA ASP A 105 -30.61 -10.86 -5.47
C ASP A 105 -31.23 -10.91 -4.06
N GLN A 106 -30.57 -11.54 -3.08
CA GLN A 106 -31.09 -11.69 -1.70
C GLN A 106 -30.10 -11.27 -0.62
N ALA A 107 -28.93 -10.75 -0.99
CA ALA A 107 -27.94 -10.31 -0.01
C ALA A 107 -28.38 -8.98 0.62
N ASP A 108 -28.89 -9.04 1.84
CA ASP A 108 -29.14 -7.87 2.68
C ASP A 108 -27.88 -7.00 2.78
N GLU A 109 -27.97 -5.75 2.33
CA GLU A 109 -26.87 -4.79 2.28
C GLU A 109 -26.18 -4.64 3.65
N LYS A 110 -26.97 -4.72 4.74
CA LYS A 110 -26.43 -4.69 6.10
C LYS A 110 -25.51 -5.88 6.39
N LYS A 111 -25.86 -7.08 5.91
CA LYS A 111 -25.04 -8.29 6.08
C LYS A 111 -23.77 -8.23 5.24
N VAL A 112 -23.86 -7.69 4.02
CA VAL A 112 -22.70 -7.48 3.15
C VAL A 112 -21.68 -6.55 3.82
N ILE A 113 -22.15 -5.43 4.38
CA ILE A 113 -21.29 -4.47 5.10
C ILE A 113 -20.72 -5.09 6.37
N ASN A 114 -21.54 -5.78 7.19
CA ASN A 114 -21.06 -6.37 8.44
C ASN A 114 -19.99 -7.44 8.22
N ASN A 115 -20.15 -8.29 7.20
CA ASN A 115 -19.16 -9.31 6.87
C ASN A 115 -17.88 -8.69 6.31
N GLY A 116 -17.98 -7.62 5.51
CA GLY A 116 -16.82 -6.83 5.10
C GLY A 116 -16.03 -6.27 6.30
N LYS A 117 -16.74 -5.70 7.29
CA LYS A 117 -16.12 -5.21 8.53
C LYS A 117 -15.47 -6.32 9.35
N LEU A 118 -16.10 -7.49 9.45
CA LEU A 118 -15.57 -8.65 10.17
C LEU A 118 -14.27 -9.15 9.53
N VAL A 119 -14.24 -9.28 8.20
CA VAL A 119 -13.01 -9.65 7.48
C VAL A 119 -11.95 -8.57 7.60
N GLY A 120 -12.32 -7.29 7.51
CA GLY A 120 -11.41 -6.18 7.76
C GLY A 120 -10.77 -6.25 9.16
N ALA A 121 -11.57 -6.54 10.19
CA ALA A 121 -11.07 -6.71 11.56
C ALA A 121 -10.14 -7.92 11.69
N LEU A 122 -10.49 -9.05 11.06
CA LEU A 122 -9.64 -10.24 11.05
C LEU A 122 -8.30 -9.97 10.36
N VAL A 123 -8.30 -9.30 9.21
CA VAL A 123 -7.09 -8.88 8.49
C VAL A 123 -6.25 -7.94 9.36
N ALA A 124 -6.87 -7.00 10.09
CA ALA A 124 -6.16 -6.11 10.99
C ALA A 124 -5.47 -6.87 12.13
N ILE A 125 -6.15 -7.86 12.72
CA ILE A 125 -5.59 -8.72 13.78
C ILE A 125 -4.41 -9.53 13.23
N LEU A 126 -4.57 -10.18 12.08
CA LEU A 126 -3.47 -10.92 11.45
C LEU A 126 -2.27 -10.02 11.13
N ALA A 127 -2.51 -8.79 10.66
CA ALA A 127 -1.44 -7.82 10.42
C ALA A 127 -0.69 -7.45 11.71
N MET A 128 -1.39 -7.30 12.84
CA MET A 128 -0.75 -7.05 14.14
C MET A 128 0.15 -8.20 14.60
N PHE A 129 -0.25 -9.46 14.34
CA PHE A 129 0.58 -10.63 14.65
C PHE A 129 1.76 -10.79 13.69
N MET A 130 1.62 -10.37 12.43
CA MET A 130 2.69 -10.45 11.42
C MET A 130 3.71 -9.32 11.56
N ALA A 131 3.33 -8.15 12.09
CA ALA A 131 4.20 -6.98 12.19
C ALA A 131 5.54 -7.24 12.91
N PRO A 132 5.61 -7.97 14.04
CA PRO A 132 6.89 -8.27 14.71
C PRO A 132 7.86 -9.12 13.87
N LEU A 133 7.33 -9.95 12.95
CA LEU A 133 8.17 -10.77 12.08
C LEU A 133 8.93 -9.92 11.05
N LEU A 134 8.44 -8.71 10.76
CA LEU A 134 9.08 -7.79 9.82
C LEU A 134 10.25 -7.02 10.44
N ASP A 135 10.32 -6.89 11.77
CA ASP A 135 11.43 -6.18 12.45
C ASP A 135 12.77 -6.96 12.37
N GLN A 136 12.71 -8.26 12.07
CA GLN A 136 13.88 -9.10 11.87
C GLN A 136 14.51 -8.95 10.47
N MET A 137 13.89 -8.17 9.58
CA MET A 137 14.37 -7.97 8.21
C MET A 137 15.38 -6.81 8.16
N ASP A 138 16.37 -6.92 7.27
CA ASP A 138 17.37 -5.86 7.06
C ASP A 138 16.76 -4.59 6.44
N SER A 139 15.72 -4.76 5.61
CA SER A 139 14.97 -3.66 5.02
C SER A 139 13.52 -4.05 4.78
N ILE A 140 12.61 -3.42 5.54
CA ILE A 140 11.17 -3.59 5.36
C ILE A 140 10.76 -3.11 3.97
N PHE A 141 11.31 -1.98 3.50
CA PHE A 141 11.00 -1.46 2.16
C PHE A 141 11.43 -2.43 1.05
N GLY A 142 12.64 -3.00 1.14
CA GLY A 142 13.13 -3.98 0.17
C GLY A 142 12.27 -5.25 0.14
N HIS A 143 11.85 -5.74 1.31
CA HIS A 143 10.94 -6.88 1.39
C HIS A 143 9.58 -6.57 0.76
N LEU A 144 8.97 -5.43 1.10
CA LEU A 144 7.71 -4.98 0.49
C LEU A 144 7.81 -4.84 -1.03
N GLN A 145 8.94 -4.34 -1.54
CA GLN A 145 9.14 -4.18 -2.98
C GLN A 145 9.30 -5.53 -3.68
N LYS A 146 9.97 -6.51 -3.06
CA LYS A 146 10.04 -7.89 -3.57
C LYS A 146 8.65 -8.51 -3.66
N MET A 147 7.84 -8.39 -2.60
CA MET A 147 6.45 -8.90 -2.60
C MET A 147 5.59 -8.19 -3.65
N ASN A 148 5.66 -6.86 -3.72
CA ASN A 148 4.94 -6.09 -4.75
C ASN A 148 5.36 -6.50 -6.16
N GLY A 149 6.66 -6.74 -6.39
CA GLY A 149 7.17 -7.23 -7.67
C GLY A 149 6.57 -8.58 -8.05
N LEU A 150 6.55 -9.52 -7.12
CA LEU A 150 5.97 -10.86 -7.33
C LEU A 150 4.51 -10.79 -7.79
N TYR A 151 3.70 -9.91 -7.22
CA TYR A 151 2.29 -9.76 -7.61
C TYR A 151 2.09 -8.89 -8.86
N PHE A 152 2.81 -7.77 -8.97
CA PHE A 152 2.59 -6.83 -10.08
C PHE A 152 3.15 -7.33 -11.41
N ILE A 153 4.26 -8.07 -11.43
CA ILE A 153 4.88 -8.51 -12.67
C ILE A 153 3.94 -9.41 -13.50
N PRO A 154 3.29 -10.45 -12.94
CA PRO A 154 2.35 -11.28 -13.69
C PRO A 154 1.11 -10.50 -14.13
N ILE A 155 0.52 -9.70 -13.24
CA ILE A 155 -0.68 -8.89 -13.54
C ILE A 155 -0.38 -7.91 -14.67
N PHE A 156 0.74 -7.19 -14.58
CA PHE A 156 1.16 -6.24 -15.61
C PHE A 156 1.40 -6.95 -16.94
N SER A 157 2.07 -8.10 -16.93
CA SER A 157 2.33 -8.89 -18.14
C SER A 157 1.04 -9.30 -18.85
N ILE A 158 0.03 -9.76 -18.09
CA ILE A 158 -1.28 -10.16 -18.65
C ILE A 158 -2.06 -8.97 -19.18
N VAL A 159 -2.09 -7.85 -18.44
CA VAL A 159 -2.77 -6.64 -18.88
C VAL A 159 -2.13 -6.07 -20.14
N LEU A 160 -0.79 -6.04 -20.19
CA LEU A 160 -0.04 -5.60 -21.35
C LEU A 160 -0.28 -6.52 -22.54
N ALA A 161 -0.28 -7.84 -22.33
CA ALA A 161 -0.60 -8.81 -23.37
C ALA A 161 -2.03 -8.65 -23.88
N GLY A 162 -3.01 -8.41 -23.00
CA GLY A 162 -4.40 -8.14 -23.37
C GLY A 162 -4.58 -6.84 -24.17
N PHE A 163 -3.77 -5.82 -23.88
CA PHE A 163 -3.81 -4.54 -24.61
C PHE A 163 -3.11 -4.62 -25.98
N LEU A 164 -1.98 -5.32 -26.07
CA LEU A 164 -1.17 -5.43 -27.29
C LEU A 164 -1.68 -6.53 -28.24
N PHE A 165 -2.18 -7.65 -27.72
CA PHE A 165 -2.61 -8.79 -28.53
C PHE A 165 -4.13 -8.95 -28.52
N LYS A 166 -4.76 -8.64 -29.67
CA LYS A 166 -6.22 -8.80 -29.89
C LYS A 166 -6.76 -10.24 -29.70
N ARG A 167 -5.89 -11.25 -29.59
CA ARG A 167 -6.24 -12.67 -29.44
C ARG A 167 -5.75 -13.30 -28.13
N ALA A 168 -5.39 -12.50 -27.12
CA ALA A 168 -5.05 -13.03 -25.81
C ALA A 168 -6.25 -13.81 -25.23
N SER A 169 -6.08 -15.12 -25.00
CA SER A 169 -7.15 -15.98 -24.49
C SER A 169 -7.23 -15.90 -22.96
N ALA A 170 -8.45 -15.91 -22.41
CA ALA A 170 -8.66 -15.88 -20.96
C ALA A 170 -7.99 -17.07 -20.24
N VAL A 171 -7.94 -18.23 -20.89
CA VAL A 171 -7.27 -19.43 -20.38
C VAL A 171 -5.74 -19.25 -20.33
N GLY A 172 -5.16 -18.65 -21.38
CA GLY A 172 -3.73 -18.33 -21.40
C GLY A 172 -3.34 -17.31 -20.33
N ALA A 173 -4.21 -16.33 -20.07
CA ALA A 173 -4.03 -15.37 -18.98
C ALA A 173 -4.04 -16.05 -17.61
N ASN A 174 -4.99 -16.95 -17.33
CA ASN A 174 -5.05 -17.67 -16.06
C ASN A 174 -3.84 -18.59 -15.84
N ILE A 175 -3.39 -19.29 -16.89
CA ILE A 175 -2.18 -20.14 -16.82
C ILE A 175 -0.94 -19.28 -16.57
N ALA A 176 -0.79 -18.16 -17.26
CA ALA A 176 0.33 -17.24 -17.05
C ALA A 176 0.32 -16.63 -15.64
N LEU A 177 -0.85 -16.41 -15.05
CA LEU A 177 -0.98 -15.87 -13.69
C LEU A 177 -0.55 -16.91 -12.65
N ILE A 178 -0.88 -18.20 -12.87
CA ILE A 178 -0.51 -19.30 -11.97
C ILE A 178 0.97 -19.69 -12.15
N ALA A 179 1.47 -19.73 -13.39
CA ALA A 179 2.84 -20.14 -13.70
C ALA A 179 3.87 -19.00 -13.54
N GLY A 180 3.43 -17.74 -13.55
CA GLY A 180 4.27 -16.57 -13.34
C GLY A 180 4.40 -16.13 -11.88
N CYS A 181 3.61 -16.71 -10.96
CA CYS A 181 3.84 -16.67 -9.52
C CYS A 181 4.80 -17.78 -9.12
#